data_AF-A0A2A4R5B0-F1
#
_entry.id   AF-A0A2A4R5B0-F1
#
_cell.length_a   1.000
_cell.length_b   1.000
_cell.length_c   1.000
_cell.angle_alpha   90.00
_cell.angle_beta   90.00
_cell.angle_gamma   90.00
#
_symmetry.space_group_name_H-M   'P 1'
#
loop_
_entity.id
_entity.type
_entity.pdbx_description
1 polymer ?
#
loop_
_entity_poly.entity_id
_entity_poly.type
_entity_poly.pdbx_seq_one_letter_code
_entity_poly.pdbx_strand_id
1 'polypeptide(L)'
;MSAKKYLVIASTLSLLFPATLAAETERQHGAHEHGVSQLKIALDGKLLKFELEAPGSDIVGFEHEAEDDTQKKSIQSALSMLGDPMSIFDFPVAAGCSVTASDAKFETEHEEEHEGEKHDDHDDEEGHAEFHVTYSLTCTSPGSLANLGLKFFDLFPNAKELEVEAVSNNGQIALEIMRGEKTINLSSIVAPITN
;
A
#
# COMPACT_ATOMS: atom_id res chain seq x y z
N MET A 1 -29.07 50.69 52.83
CA MET A 1 -27.65 50.26 52.78
C MET A 1 -27.60 48.95 52.01
N SER A 2 -26.79 48.69 51.00
CA SER A 2 -25.95 49.48 50.10
C SER A 2 -25.76 48.57 48.88
N ALA A 3 -25.99 49.07 47.68
CA ALA A 3 -25.66 48.36 46.46
C ALA A 3 -24.13 48.25 46.34
N LYS A 4 -23.60 47.07 46.06
CA LYS A 4 -22.27 46.94 45.46
C LYS A 4 -22.41 46.33 44.07
N LYS A 5 -22.46 47.25 43.11
CA LYS A 5 -22.17 47.00 41.70
C LYS A 5 -20.69 46.59 41.63
N TYR A 6 -20.40 45.40 41.09
CA TYR A 6 -19.04 45.09 40.67
C TYR A 6 -18.97 45.20 39.15
N LEU A 7 -18.22 46.22 38.78
CA LEU A 7 -17.82 46.65 37.45
C LEU A 7 -16.68 45.73 36.95
N VAL A 8 -16.93 45.10 35.79
CA VAL A 8 -16.03 44.85 34.64
C VAL A 8 -14.53 44.68 34.91
N ILE A 9 -13.94 43.57 34.43
CA ILE A 9 -12.89 43.56 33.39
C ILE A 9 -13.03 42.24 32.62
N ALA A 10 -13.62 42.31 31.42
CA ALA A 10 -13.51 41.26 30.41
C ALA A 10 -12.15 41.45 29.73
N SER A 11 -11.16 40.65 30.11
CA SER A 11 -9.85 40.65 29.47
C SER A 11 -9.90 39.67 28.29
N THR A 12 -10.26 40.16 27.11
CA THR A 12 -10.15 39.42 25.85
C THR A 12 -8.67 39.34 25.46
N LEU A 13 -8.02 38.23 25.81
CA LEU A 13 -6.69 37.89 25.35
C LEU A 13 -6.82 37.27 23.95
N SER A 14 -6.69 38.09 22.90
CA SER A 14 -6.59 37.60 21.53
C SER A 14 -5.27 36.86 21.32
N LEU A 15 -5.31 35.53 21.39
CA LEU A 15 -4.22 34.68 20.89
C LEU A 15 -4.24 34.69 19.36
N LEU A 16 -3.30 35.41 18.76
CA LEU A 16 -2.91 35.24 17.36
C LEU A 16 -2.16 33.89 17.26
N PHE A 17 -2.83 32.86 16.75
CA PHE A 17 -2.17 31.63 16.33
C PHE A 17 -1.49 31.88 14.98
N PRO A 18 -0.15 31.79 14.87
CA PRO A 18 0.48 31.67 13.57
C PRO A 18 0.03 30.34 12.95
N ALA A 19 -0.60 30.40 11.78
CA ALA A 19 -0.80 29.23 10.94
C ALA A 19 0.57 28.82 10.40
N THR A 20 1.24 27.88 11.07
CA THR A 20 2.33 27.14 10.46
C THR A 20 1.70 26.27 9.37
N LEU A 21 1.81 26.71 8.11
CA LEU A 21 1.70 25.78 6.98
C LEU A 21 2.82 24.77 7.16
N ALA A 22 2.48 23.58 7.67
CA ALA A 22 3.28 22.41 7.38
C ALA A 22 3.05 22.15 5.89
N ALA A 23 4.03 22.50 5.06
CA ALA A 23 4.16 21.84 3.78
C ALA A 23 4.42 20.36 4.14
N GLU A 24 3.49 19.48 3.78
CA GLU A 24 3.80 18.06 3.65
C GLU A 24 4.85 17.98 2.55
N THR A 25 6.13 17.96 2.93
CA THR A 25 7.12 17.25 2.15
C THR A 25 6.66 15.80 2.19
N GLU A 26 6.00 15.34 1.13
CA GLU A 26 5.95 13.92 0.81
C GLU A 26 7.36 13.38 1.01
N ARG A 27 7.50 12.47 1.97
CA ARG A 27 8.71 11.72 2.15
C ARG A 27 8.77 10.81 0.92
N GLN A 28 9.57 11.16 -0.09
CA GLN A 28 9.99 10.19 -1.08
C GLN A 28 10.47 8.94 -0.33
N HIS A 29 9.77 7.83 -0.52
CA HIS A 29 10.09 6.53 0.05
C HIS A 29 11.27 5.91 -0.71
N GLY A 30 12.44 6.56 -0.69
CA GLY A 30 13.66 6.01 -1.26
C GLY A 30 14.36 5.03 -0.32
N ALA A 31 13.69 3.94 0.05
CA ALA A 31 14.33 2.79 0.70
C ALA A 31 14.36 1.64 -0.31
N HIS A 32 15.21 1.76 -1.34
CA HIS A 32 15.35 0.74 -2.38
C HIS A 32 16.10 -0.48 -1.82
N GLU A 33 15.43 -1.24 -0.96
CA GLU A 33 15.87 -2.59 -0.61
C GLU A 33 15.40 -3.56 -1.71
N HIS A 34 16.29 -3.82 -2.66
CA HIS A 34 16.05 -4.81 -3.72
C HIS A 34 15.67 -6.17 -3.10
N GLY A 35 14.49 -6.69 -3.44
CA GLY A 35 13.97 -7.93 -2.87
C GLY A 35 12.79 -7.76 -1.91
N VAL A 36 12.40 -6.52 -1.58
CA VAL A 36 11.33 -6.19 -0.63
C VAL A 36 10.16 -5.54 -1.37
N SER A 37 9.01 -6.21 -1.34
CA SER A 37 7.74 -5.66 -1.81
C SER A 37 6.88 -5.21 -0.62
N GLN A 38 6.02 -4.21 -0.79
CA GLN A 38 5.13 -3.70 0.25
C GLN A 38 3.67 -4.03 -0.06
N LEU A 39 2.94 -4.58 0.91
CA LEU A 39 1.53 -4.91 0.80
C LEU A 39 0.73 -4.23 1.93
N LYS A 40 -0.13 -3.29 1.58
CA LYS A 40 -1.08 -2.67 2.49
C LYS A 40 -2.45 -3.34 2.35
N ILE A 41 -3.09 -3.66 3.46
CA ILE A 41 -4.40 -4.32 3.51
C ILE A 41 -5.34 -3.50 4.39
N ALA A 42 -6.48 -3.11 3.87
CA ALA A 42 -7.51 -2.42 4.64
C ALA A 42 -8.82 -3.21 4.66
N LEU A 43 -9.36 -3.47 5.84
CA LEU A 43 -10.65 -4.11 6.03
C LEU A 43 -11.65 -3.15 6.68
N ASP A 44 -12.69 -2.77 5.94
CA ASP A 44 -13.80 -1.95 6.44
C ASP A 44 -15.13 -2.66 6.22
N GLY A 45 -15.71 -3.18 7.31
CA GLY A 45 -16.92 -3.99 7.26
C GLY A 45 -16.72 -5.22 6.37
N LYS A 46 -17.36 -5.24 5.20
CA LYS A 46 -17.25 -6.31 4.20
C LYS A 46 -16.28 -5.98 3.06
N LEU A 47 -15.80 -4.74 2.99
CA LEU A 47 -14.89 -4.28 1.94
C LEU A 47 -13.46 -4.58 2.36
N LEU A 48 -12.76 -5.34 1.53
CA LEU A 48 -11.36 -5.66 1.70
C LEU A 48 -10.59 -5.02 0.54
N LYS A 49 -9.61 -4.19 0.86
CA LYS A 49 -8.73 -3.52 -0.10
C LYS A 49 -7.30 -3.96 0.09
N PHE A 50 -6.58 -3.99 -1.01
CA PHE A 50 -5.15 -4.24 -1.04
C PHE A 50 -4.50 -3.18 -1.93
N GLU A 51 -3.27 -2.83 -1.56
CA GLU A 51 -2.34 -2.03 -2.36
C GLU A 51 -1.00 -2.75 -2.27
N LEU A 52 -0.44 -3.11 -3.42
CA LEU A 52 0.83 -3.81 -3.55
C LEU A 52 1.77 -2.95 -4.39
N GLU A 53 2.90 -2.60 -3.82
CA GLU A 53 4.03 -1.96 -4.50
C GLU A 53 5.17 -2.99 -4.55
N ALA A 54 5.66 -3.31 -5.74
CA ALA A 54 6.70 -4.32 -5.93
C ALA A 54 7.76 -3.84 -6.92
N PRO A 55 9.05 -3.89 -6.57
CA PRO A 55 10.12 -3.51 -7.49
C PRO A 55 10.09 -4.35 -8.78
N GLY A 56 10.45 -3.75 -9.91
CA GLY A 56 10.54 -4.47 -11.18
C GLY A 56 11.51 -5.65 -11.11
N SER A 57 12.59 -5.55 -10.31
CA SER A 57 13.56 -6.64 -10.11
C SER A 57 12.93 -7.88 -9.46
N ASP A 58 11.95 -7.71 -8.58
CA ASP A 58 11.23 -8.79 -7.90
C ASP A 58 10.26 -9.53 -8.82
N ILE A 59 9.65 -8.81 -9.76
CA ILE A 59 8.58 -9.32 -10.61
C ILE A 59 9.11 -9.80 -11.97
N VAL A 60 9.90 -8.98 -12.66
CA VAL A 60 10.40 -9.24 -14.03
C VAL A 60 11.92 -9.35 -14.11
N GLY A 61 12.65 -9.01 -13.05
CA GLY A 61 14.11 -9.15 -12.97
C GLY A 61 14.91 -7.93 -13.43
N PHE A 62 14.25 -6.80 -13.68
CA PHE A 62 14.86 -5.53 -14.06
C PHE A 62 13.98 -4.34 -13.61
N GLU A 63 14.56 -3.15 -13.45
CA GLU A 63 13.91 -1.94 -12.91
C GLU A 63 13.98 -0.75 -13.88
N HIS A 64 14.03 -1.04 -15.17
CA HIS A 64 14.09 -0.01 -16.21
C HIS A 64 12.91 -0.19 -17.19
N GLU A 65 12.69 0.80 -18.05
CA GLU A 65 11.74 0.67 -19.14
C GLU A 65 12.07 -0.50 -20.06
N ALA A 66 11.06 -1.21 -20.57
CA ALA A 66 11.31 -2.33 -21.46
C ALA A 66 11.92 -1.89 -22.80
N GLU A 67 13.15 -2.34 -23.04
CA GLU A 67 13.95 -1.99 -24.22
C GLU A 67 13.60 -2.85 -25.43
N ASP A 68 13.11 -4.08 -25.19
CA ASP A 68 12.81 -5.05 -26.25
C ASP A 68 11.44 -5.75 -26.09
N ASP A 69 11.05 -6.50 -27.13
CA ASP A 69 9.78 -7.23 -27.17
C ASP A 69 9.69 -8.36 -26.12
N THR A 70 10.82 -8.88 -25.65
CA THR A 70 10.86 -9.91 -24.60
C THR A 70 10.51 -9.28 -23.26
N GLN A 71 11.13 -8.14 -22.94
CA GLN A 71 10.85 -7.38 -21.73
C GLN A 71 9.40 -6.87 -21.71
N LYS A 72 8.90 -6.32 -22.83
CA LYS A 72 7.49 -5.91 -22.95
C LYS A 72 6.51 -7.05 -22.67
N LYS A 73 6.80 -8.25 -23.20
CA LYS A 73 5.99 -9.44 -22.92
C LYS A 73 6.08 -9.88 -21.47
N SER A 74 7.27 -9.79 -20.84
CA SER A 74 7.43 -10.12 -19.43
C SER A 74 6.59 -9.21 -18.53
N ILE A 75 6.59 -7.90 -18.79
CA ILE A 75 5.74 -6.92 -18.09
C ILE A 75 4.26 -7.25 -18.31
N GLN A 76 3.83 -7.47 -19.55
CA GLN A 76 2.43 -7.82 -19.83
C GLN A 76 1.98 -9.11 -19.13
N SER A 77 2.85 -10.12 -19.09
CA SER A 77 2.58 -11.36 -18.36
C SER A 77 2.47 -11.10 -16.86
N ALA A 78 3.39 -10.29 -16.29
CA ALA A 78 3.36 -9.90 -14.89
C ALA A 78 2.08 -9.13 -14.56
N LEU A 79 1.69 -8.12 -15.34
CA LEU A 79 0.44 -7.38 -15.18
C LEU A 79 -0.79 -8.30 -15.24
N SER A 80 -0.78 -9.31 -16.11
CA SER A 80 -1.88 -10.28 -16.18
C SER A 80 -1.96 -11.19 -14.94
N MET A 81 -0.82 -11.57 -14.36
CA MET A 81 -0.79 -12.36 -13.11
C MET A 81 -1.18 -11.50 -11.91
N LEU A 82 -0.59 -10.31 -11.82
CA LEU A 82 -0.86 -9.31 -10.78
C LEU A 82 -2.31 -8.81 -10.85
N GLY A 83 -2.92 -8.74 -12.03
CA GLY A 83 -4.32 -8.33 -12.17
C GLY A 83 -5.35 -9.32 -11.61
N ASP A 84 -4.96 -10.54 -11.24
CA ASP A 84 -5.84 -11.53 -10.63
C ASP A 84 -5.45 -11.82 -9.17
N PRO A 85 -6.06 -11.16 -8.18
CA PRO A 85 -5.75 -11.39 -6.77
C PRO A 85 -6.06 -12.82 -6.31
N MET A 86 -6.95 -13.56 -6.99
CA MET A 86 -7.26 -14.96 -6.63
C MET A 86 -6.13 -15.92 -7.04
N SER A 87 -5.22 -15.49 -7.92
CA SER A 87 -4.04 -16.26 -8.30
C SER A 87 -2.89 -16.09 -7.30
N ILE A 88 -2.82 -14.94 -6.63
CA ILE A 88 -1.76 -14.56 -5.68
C ILE A 88 -2.14 -14.92 -4.25
N PHE A 89 -3.41 -14.74 -3.88
CA PHE A 89 -3.91 -14.97 -2.54
C PHE A 89 -4.94 -16.10 -2.52
N ASP A 90 -4.74 -17.04 -1.59
CA ASP A 90 -5.72 -18.08 -1.30
C ASP A 90 -6.67 -17.61 -0.20
N PHE A 91 -7.78 -17.01 -0.61
CA PHE A 91 -8.83 -16.59 0.31
C PHE A 91 -9.55 -17.81 0.92
N PRO A 92 -9.76 -17.85 2.24
CA PRO A 92 -10.60 -18.86 2.87
C PRO A 92 -11.99 -18.88 2.23
N VAL A 93 -12.45 -20.06 1.79
CA VAL A 93 -13.80 -20.22 1.21
C VAL A 93 -14.88 -19.70 2.17
N ALA A 94 -14.69 -19.91 3.48
CA ALA A 94 -15.59 -19.43 4.52
C ALA A 94 -15.65 -17.89 4.65
N ALA A 95 -14.69 -17.14 4.11
CA ALA A 95 -14.74 -15.67 4.06
C ALA A 95 -15.67 -15.16 2.94
N GLY A 96 -15.88 -15.99 1.90
CA GLY A 96 -16.74 -15.70 0.76
C GLY A 96 -16.41 -14.36 0.11
N CYS A 97 -15.13 -14.15 -0.19
CA CYS A 97 -14.62 -12.97 -0.89
C CYS A 97 -14.84 -13.07 -2.39
N SER A 98 -15.12 -11.94 -3.03
CA SER A 98 -15.27 -11.82 -4.48
C SER A 98 -14.67 -10.50 -4.95
N VAL A 99 -13.91 -10.55 -6.04
CA VAL A 99 -13.25 -9.37 -6.63
C VAL A 99 -14.31 -8.45 -7.22
N THR A 100 -14.26 -7.17 -6.84
CA THR A 100 -15.14 -6.13 -7.38
C THR A 100 -14.38 -5.11 -8.23
N ALA A 101 -13.09 -4.90 -7.95
CA ALA A 101 -12.18 -4.14 -8.81
C ALA A 101 -10.75 -4.68 -8.66
N SER A 102 -9.98 -4.57 -9.74
CA SER A 102 -8.56 -4.91 -9.78
C SER A 102 -7.90 -4.03 -10.84
N ASP A 103 -6.78 -3.42 -10.50
CA ASP A 103 -5.99 -2.61 -11.40
C ASP A 103 -4.51 -2.87 -11.12
N ALA A 104 -3.73 -3.13 -12.17
CA ALA A 104 -2.29 -3.40 -12.08
C ALA A 104 -1.59 -2.54 -13.12
N LYS A 105 -0.55 -1.83 -12.69
CA LYS A 105 0.24 -0.93 -13.51
C LYS A 105 1.72 -1.21 -13.32
N PHE A 106 2.47 -0.82 -14.34
CA PHE A 106 3.92 -0.76 -14.31
C PHE A 106 4.28 0.69 -14.55
N GLU A 107 4.94 1.30 -13.58
CA GLU A 107 5.28 2.72 -13.56
C GLU A 107 6.79 2.86 -13.61
N THR A 108 7.27 3.85 -14.36
CA THR A 108 8.67 4.25 -14.39
C THR A 108 8.74 5.71 -13.95
N GLU A 109 9.74 6.07 -13.14
CA GLU A 109 9.88 7.42 -12.56
C GLU A 109 10.12 8.55 -13.61
N HIS A 110 9.97 8.26 -14.90
CA HIS A 110 10.14 9.23 -16.00
C HIS A 110 8.83 9.64 -16.69
N GLU A 111 7.65 9.24 -16.20
CA GLU A 111 6.35 9.65 -16.76
C GLU A 111 5.78 10.98 -16.21
N GLU A 112 6.59 11.82 -15.56
CA GLU A 112 6.22 13.23 -15.30
C GLU A 112 6.69 14.12 -16.48
N GLU A 113 5.78 14.41 -17.42
CA GLU A 113 5.95 15.47 -18.42
C GLU A 113 6.17 16.82 -17.71
N HIS A 114 7.42 17.27 -17.62
CA HIS A 114 7.77 18.63 -17.27
C HIS A 114 8.52 19.31 -18.41
N GLU A 115 7.76 20.09 -19.21
CA GLU A 115 8.32 21.26 -19.88
C GLU A 115 8.82 22.25 -18.82
N GLY A 116 10.14 22.33 -18.61
CA GLY A 116 10.70 23.50 -17.90
C GLY A 116 12.06 23.30 -17.23
N GLU A 117 13.03 24.08 -17.70
CA GLU A 117 14.19 24.61 -16.97
C GLU A 117 15.24 23.60 -16.46
N LYS A 118 16.41 23.64 -17.13
CA LYS A 118 17.65 22.99 -16.71
C LYS A 118 18.15 23.53 -15.38
N HIS A 119 18.38 22.65 -14.42
CA HIS A 119 19.34 22.86 -13.34
C HIS A 119 20.24 21.62 -13.19
N ASP A 120 21.54 21.85 -13.33
CA ASP A 120 22.63 20.93 -12.99
C ASP A 120 22.64 20.69 -11.48
N ASP A 121 22.35 19.45 -11.07
CA ASP A 121 22.92 18.76 -9.90
C ASP A 121 22.57 17.26 -10.07
N HIS A 122 23.50 16.49 -10.66
CA HIS A 122 23.34 15.04 -10.85
C HIS A 122 23.69 14.32 -9.54
N ASP A 123 22.72 14.16 -8.65
CA ASP A 123 22.55 12.86 -8.02
C ASP A 123 21.77 12.02 -9.06
N ASP A 124 22.43 10.99 -9.59
CA ASP A 124 21.79 9.98 -10.43
C ASP A 124 20.81 9.20 -9.54
N GLU A 125 19.64 9.77 -9.26
CA GLU A 125 18.47 8.98 -8.88
C GLU A 125 18.14 8.12 -10.10
N GLU A 126 18.73 6.92 -10.15
CA GLU A 126 18.35 5.89 -11.11
C GLU A 126 16.87 5.61 -10.87
N GLY A 127 16.01 6.19 -11.70
CA GLY A 127 14.57 6.01 -11.56
C GLY A 127 14.23 4.54 -11.70
N HIS A 128 13.72 3.93 -10.62
CA HIS A 128 13.42 2.50 -10.61
C HIS A 128 12.00 2.27 -11.13
N ALA A 129 11.83 1.25 -11.95
CA ALA A 129 10.51 0.82 -12.39
C ALA A 129 9.87 -0.10 -11.35
N GLU A 130 8.59 0.13 -11.07
CA GLU A 130 7.81 -0.63 -10.09
C GLU A 130 6.45 -1.07 -10.62
N PHE A 131 5.90 -2.10 -9.97
CA PHE A 131 4.53 -2.52 -10.17
C PHE A 131 3.67 -2.00 -9.03
N HIS A 132 2.65 -1.22 -9.39
CA HIS A 132 1.60 -0.77 -8.47
C HIS A 132 0.33 -1.54 -8.77
N VAL A 133 -0.23 -2.20 -7.75
CA VAL A 133 -1.46 -2.97 -7.89
C VAL A 133 -2.46 -2.61 -6.80
N THR A 134 -3.72 -2.42 -7.18
CA THR A 134 -4.82 -2.20 -6.24
C THR A 134 -5.93 -3.23 -6.44
N TYR A 135 -6.45 -3.77 -5.33
CA TYR A 135 -7.60 -4.66 -5.34
C TYR A 135 -8.71 -4.12 -4.46
N SER A 136 -9.96 -4.33 -4.88
CA SER A 136 -11.14 -4.22 -4.03
C SER A 136 -11.94 -5.50 -4.12
N LEU A 137 -12.23 -6.08 -2.96
CA LEU A 137 -13.02 -7.30 -2.81
C LEU A 137 -14.15 -7.07 -1.81
N THR A 138 -15.27 -7.76 -2.02
CA THR A 138 -16.33 -7.86 -1.02
C THR A 138 -16.32 -9.25 -0.41
N CYS A 139 -16.19 -9.33 0.91
CA CYS A 139 -16.22 -10.57 1.69
C CYS A 139 -17.53 -10.68 2.47
N THR A 140 -18.25 -11.78 2.28
CA THR A 140 -19.54 -12.00 2.97
C THR A 140 -19.37 -12.25 4.46
N SER A 141 -18.27 -12.90 4.86
CA SER A 141 -17.94 -13.27 6.24
C SER A 141 -16.49 -12.91 6.58
N PRO A 142 -16.16 -11.61 6.70
CA PRO A 142 -14.78 -11.13 6.90
C PRO A 142 -14.10 -11.67 8.16
N GLY A 143 -14.86 -12.09 9.18
CA GLY A 143 -14.31 -12.77 10.37
C GLY A 143 -13.55 -14.08 10.09
N SER A 144 -13.78 -14.69 8.92
CA SER A 144 -13.10 -15.93 8.48
C SER A 144 -11.78 -15.68 7.73
N LEU A 145 -11.31 -14.43 7.62
CA LEU A 145 -10.09 -14.06 6.89
C LEU A 145 -8.78 -14.25 7.68
N ALA A 146 -8.82 -14.80 8.90
CA ALA A 146 -7.69 -14.84 9.82
C ALA A 146 -6.39 -15.45 9.24
N ASN A 147 -6.49 -16.37 8.27
CA ASN A 147 -5.34 -16.96 7.58
C ASN A 147 -5.54 -16.78 6.07
N LEU A 148 -4.81 -15.85 5.47
CA LEU A 148 -4.80 -15.63 4.03
C LEU A 148 -3.61 -16.37 3.43
N GLY A 149 -3.84 -17.33 2.53
CA GLY A 149 -2.72 -18.01 1.88
C GLY A 149 -2.02 -17.11 0.86
N LEU A 150 -0.73 -17.31 0.68
CA LEU A 150 0.13 -16.47 -0.16
C LEU A 150 0.88 -17.34 -1.17
N LYS A 151 0.72 -17.04 -2.46
CA LYS A 151 1.44 -17.65 -3.60
C LYS A 151 2.42 -16.69 -4.27
N PHE A 152 2.54 -15.46 -3.76
CA PHE A 152 3.37 -14.39 -4.34
C PHE A 152 4.78 -14.88 -4.70
N PHE A 153 5.48 -15.51 -3.75
CA PHE A 153 6.84 -16.04 -3.97
C PHE A 153 6.94 -17.26 -4.89
N ASP A 154 5.84 -18.01 -5.05
CA ASP A 154 5.76 -19.12 -5.99
C ASP A 154 5.59 -18.58 -7.43
N LEU A 155 4.96 -17.40 -7.60
CA LEU A 155 4.78 -16.71 -8.88
C LEU A 155 5.99 -15.84 -9.27
N PHE A 156 6.59 -15.16 -8.29
CA PHE A 156 7.68 -14.20 -8.49
C PHE A 156 8.94 -14.65 -7.76
N PRO A 157 9.81 -15.43 -8.42
CA PRO A 157 10.92 -16.09 -7.74
C PRO A 157 12.10 -15.17 -7.40
N ASN A 158 12.10 -13.91 -7.83
CA ASN A 158 13.13 -12.94 -7.45
C ASN A 158 12.79 -12.23 -6.13
N ALA A 159 11.50 -12.07 -5.82
CA ALA A 159 11.03 -11.53 -4.54
C ALA A 159 11.55 -12.37 -3.35
N LYS A 160 12.01 -11.68 -2.30
CA LYS A 160 12.59 -12.31 -1.11
C LYS A 160 11.73 -12.07 0.12
N GLU A 161 11.12 -10.91 0.18
CA GLU A 161 10.39 -10.39 1.33
C GLU A 161 9.16 -9.61 0.89
N LEU A 162 8.11 -9.72 1.71
CA LEU A 162 6.88 -8.96 1.57
C LEU A 162 6.57 -8.33 2.93
N GLU A 163 6.74 -7.02 3.03
CA GLU A 163 6.31 -6.25 4.19
C GLU A 163 4.80 -6.02 4.12
N VAL A 164 4.08 -6.49 5.13
CA VAL A 164 2.62 -6.42 5.17
C VAL A 164 2.19 -5.49 6.28
N GLU A 165 1.47 -4.44 5.91
CA GLU A 165 0.71 -3.61 6.84
C GLU A 165 -0.78 -3.88 6.67
N ALA A 166 -1.49 -4.17 7.76
CA ALA A 166 -2.92 -4.39 7.69
C ALA A 166 -3.68 -3.63 8.77
N VAL A 167 -4.83 -3.06 8.42
CA VAL A 167 -5.64 -2.21 9.31
C VAL A 167 -7.14 -2.49 9.19
N SER A 168 -7.85 -2.38 10.32
CA SER A 168 -9.30 -2.39 10.39
C SER A 168 -9.81 -1.69 11.66
N ASN A 169 -11.12 -1.66 11.85
CA ASN A 169 -11.73 -1.21 13.11
C ASN A 169 -11.41 -2.11 14.33
N ASN A 170 -10.86 -3.32 14.12
CA ASN A 170 -10.49 -4.24 15.20
C ASN A 170 -9.02 -4.09 15.62
N GLY A 171 -8.17 -3.48 14.79
CA GLY A 171 -6.75 -3.33 15.08
C GLY A 171 -5.91 -3.06 13.84
N GLN A 172 -4.60 -3.06 14.04
CA GLN A 172 -3.59 -2.98 13.00
C GLN A 172 -2.45 -3.95 13.28
N ILE A 173 -1.77 -4.39 12.23
CA ILE A 173 -0.58 -5.23 12.30
C ILE A 173 0.43 -4.80 11.23
N ALA A 174 1.70 -5.05 11.53
CA ALA A 174 2.79 -5.01 10.56
C ALA A 174 3.55 -6.35 10.67
N LEU A 175 3.86 -6.99 9.54
CA LEU A 175 4.51 -8.30 9.46
C LEU A 175 5.55 -8.27 8.34
N GLU A 176 6.71 -8.85 8.57
CA GLU A 176 7.66 -9.20 7.51
C GLU A 176 7.39 -10.66 7.11
N ILE A 177 7.05 -10.91 5.85
CA ILE A 177 6.81 -12.27 5.33
C ILE A 177 7.98 -12.66 4.43
N MET A 178 8.73 -13.67 4.86
CA MET A 178 9.87 -14.17 4.09
C MET A 178 9.41 -15.18 3.04
N ARG A 179 10.20 -15.36 1.97
CA ARG A 179 9.96 -16.35 0.89
C ARG A 179 9.54 -17.76 1.32
N GLY A 180 9.97 -18.21 2.51
CA GLY A 180 9.63 -19.53 3.05
C GLY A 180 8.20 -19.66 3.60
N GLU A 181 7.52 -18.53 3.78
CA GLU A 181 6.20 -18.45 4.37
C GLU A 181 5.10 -18.41 3.30
N LYS A 182 3.96 -19.01 3.61
CA LYS A 182 2.84 -19.18 2.65
C LYS A 182 1.52 -18.64 3.18
N THR A 183 1.55 -17.87 4.26
CA THR A 183 0.33 -17.40 4.93
C THR A 183 0.56 -16.06 5.59
N ILE A 184 -0.37 -15.14 5.40
CA ILE A 184 -0.47 -13.87 6.11
C ILE A 184 -1.51 -14.05 7.22
N ASN A 185 -1.09 -13.82 8.47
CA ASN A 185 -1.98 -13.95 9.62
C ASN A 185 -2.70 -12.62 9.90
N LEU A 186 -3.99 -12.57 9.57
CA LEU A 186 -4.85 -11.39 9.74
C LEU A 186 -5.71 -11.46 11.01
N SER A 187 -5.43 -12.38 11.93
CA SER A 187 -6.27 -12.63 13.12
C SER A 187 -6.49 -11.39 13.99
N SER A 188 -5.54 -10.45 14.01
CA SER A 188 -5.61 -9.22 14.82
C SER A 188 -6.43 -8.10 14.18
N ILE A 189 -6.79 -8.22 12.90
CA ILE A 189 -7.61 -7.22 12.19
C ILE A 189 -9.02 -7.73 11.87
N VAL A 190 -9.29 -9.02 12.02
CA VAL A 190 -10.63 -9.59 11.81
C VAL A 190 -11.40 -9.66 13.13
N ALA A 191 -12.71 -9.41 13.07
CA ALA A 191 -13.55 -9.61 14.24
C ALA A 191 -13.68 -11.11 14.56
N PRO A 192 -13.71 -11.52 15.84
CA PRO A 192 -13.97 -12.90 16.21
C PRO A 192 -15.29 -13.38 15.61
N ILE A 193 -15.32 -14.62 15.11
CA ILE A 193 -16.57 -15.24 14.69
C ILE A 193 -17.40 -15.54 15.94
N THR A 194 -18.35 -14.67 16.26
CA THR A 194 -19.35 -14.94 17.30
C THR A 194 -20.42 -15.85 16.71
N ASN A 195 -20.52 -17.06 17.24
CA ASN A 195 -21.54 -18.06 16.88
C ASN A 195 -22.90 -17.76 17.51
#